data_AF-A0A1M6QH31-F1
#
_entry.id   AF-A0A1M6QH31-F1
#
_cell.length_a   1.000
_cell.length_b   1.000
_cell.length_c   1.000
_cell.angle_alpha   90.00
_cell.angle_beta   90.00
_cell.angle_gamma   90.00
#
_symmetry.space_group_name_H-M   'P 1'
#
loop_
_entity.id
_entity.type
_entity.pdbx_description
1 polymer ?
#
loop_
_entity_poly.entity_id
_entity_poly.type
_entity_poly.pdbx_seq_one_letter_code
_entity_poly.pdbx_strand_id
1 'polypeptide(L)'
;MKLTDFYKFAPLNDLRARMGIPSDVYGTLTITISAAKLTPDELDRLYEGDGLEVGFDEINIHDDGTLIYKNARVLLYIRDVHQYQEQVSLPKYHLAHCPVLKNMSEIGRSHRYLISARVDGIFRLNVFRGDRMKTQNQTLNVCQHCLSTLEFNGFKNNLTRPERTLHVNAFTPANFFEQYPRLLDGTGYGGGDVTPINAYPADFARISTLVRTVAGWRCQEATCKYDCSSPALRQYLHVHHLNGNRADSGRKNLKAVCVECHAKQPKHSHVKNTPQYQAFMRIRYGR
;
A
#
# COMPACT_ATOMS: atom_id res chain seq x y z
N MET A 1 10.04 19.63 -31.31
CA MET A 1 9.63 18.27 -31.73
C MET A 1 8.17 18.34 -32.18
N LYS A 2 7.84 17.84 -33.37
CA LYS A 2 6.46 17.85 -33.88
C LYS A 2 5.79 16.56 -33.38
N LEU A 3 4.72 16.67 -32.60
CA LEU A 3 4.00 15.50 -32.10
C LEU A 3 3.30 14.80 -33.28
N THR A 4 3.31 13.48 -33.27
CA THR A 4 2.62 12.67 -34.28
C THR A 4 1.12 12.85 -34.14
N ASP A 5 0.46 13.20 -35.25
CA ASP A 5 -0.99 13.24 -35.34
C ASP A 5 -1.51 11.80 -35.49
N PHE A 6 -1.89 11.18 -34.37
CA PHE A 6 -2.40 9.81 -34.34
C PHE A 6 -3.76 9.65 -35.04
N TYR A 7 -4.48 10.75 -35.33
CA TYR A 7 -5.68 10.68 -36.17
C TYR A 7 -5.33 10.34 -37.63
N LYS A 8 -4.13 10.72 -38.08
CA LYS A 8 -3.63 10.50 -39.45
C LYS A 8 -2.50 9.47 -39.53
N PHE A 9 -2.14 8.83 -38.42
CA PHE A 9 -1.02 7.89 -38.37
C PHE A 9 -1.41 6.53 -38.96
N ALA A 10 -0.99 6.28 -40.20
CA ALA A 10 -1.37 5.10 -40.97
C ALA A 10 -1.15 3.77 -40.22
N PRO A 11 -0.01 3.52 -39.53
CA PRO A 11 0.19 2.23 -38.85
C PRO A 11 -0.88 1.92 -37.78
N LEU A 12 -1.38 2.94 -37.06
CA LEU A 12 -2.44 2.77 -36.07
C LEU A 12 -3.80 2.57 -36.74
N ASN A 13 -4.09 3.32 -37.80
CA ASN A 13 -5.37 3.23 -38.50
C ASN A 13 -5.52 1.90 -39.26
N ASP A 14 -4.44 1.38 -39.85
CA ASP A 14 -4.43 0.07 -40.50
C ASP A 14 -4.66 -1.07 -39.48
N LEU A 15 -4.09 -0.93 -38.28
CA LEU A 15 -4.33 -1.87 -37.19
C LEU A 15 -5.79 -1.83 -36.74
N ARG A 16 -6.37 -0.64 -36.54
CA ARG A 16 -7.79 -0.45 -36.19
C ARG A 16 -8.71 -1.11 -37.24
N ALA A 17 -8.42 -0.91 -38.52
CA ALA A 17 -9.17 -1.53 -39.61
C ALA A 17 -9.10 -3.06 -39.57
N ARG A 18 -7.90 -3.64 -39.36
CA ARG A 18 -7.74 -5.10 -39.20
C ARG A 18 -8.45 -5.67 -37.97
N MET A 19 -8.63 -4.87 -36.93
CA MET A 19 -9.39 -5.23 -35.73
C MET A 19 -10.90 -5.02 -35.89
N GLY A 20 -11.38 -4.55 -37.04
CA GLY A 20 -12.80 -4.26 -37.28
C GLY A 20 -13.31 -3.01 -36.54
N ILE A 21 -12.42 -2.13 -36.10
CA ILE A 21 -12.76 -0.88 -35.41
C ILE A 21 -13.00 0.20 -36.47
N PRO A 22 -14.21 0.80 -36.54
CA PRO A 22 -14.49 1.88 -37.47
C PRO A 22 -13.54 3.08 -37.30
N SER A 23 -13.21 3.76 -38.40
CA SER A 23 -12.20 4.82 -38.44
C SER A 23 -12.58 6.05 -37.62
N ASP A 24 -13.87 6.29 -37.44
CA ASP A 24 -14.51 7.34 -36.65
C ASP A 24 -14.69 6.99 -35.16
N VAL A 25 -14.48 5.73 -34.78
CA VAL A 25 -14.59 5.27 -33.38
C VAL A 25 -13.26 5.46 -32.66
N TYR A 26 -13.14 6.58 -31.95
CA TYR A 26 -12.03 6.84 -31.05
C TYR A 26 -12.34 6.32 -29.65
N GLY A 27 -11.39 5.61 -29.04
CA GLY A 27 -11.53 5.16 -27.67
C GLY A 27 -11.66 6.36 -26.73
N THR A 28 -12.68 6.37 -25.88
CA THR A 28 -12.78 7.35 -24.80
C THR A 28 -11.87 6.89 -23.66
N LEU A 29 -10.80 7.63 -23.37
CA LEU A 29 -10.04 7.40 -22.15
C LEU A 29 -10.82 7.98 -20.96
N THR A 30 -11.79 7.23 -20.47
CA THR A 30 -12.40 7.53 -19.17
C THR A 30 -11.42 7.12 -18.07
N ILE A 31 -10.65 8.10 -17.57
CA ILE A 31 -9.84 7.92 -16.36
C ILE A 31 -10.81 7.80 -15.19
N THR A 32 -11.20 6.56 -14.87
CA THR A 32 -11.93 6.28 -13.64
C THR A 32 -10.93 6.36 -12.49
N ILE A 33 -10.96 7.49 -11.77
CA ILE A 33 -10.22 7.64 -10.51
C ILE A 33 -10.94 6.75 -9.48
N SER A 34 -10.58 5.47 -9.50
CA SER A 34 -10.94 4.56 -8.42
C SER A 34 -9.98 4.82 -7.27
N ALA A 35 -10.51 5.01 -6.06
CA ALA A 35 -9.69 5.08 -4.84
C ALA A 35 -8.82 3.82 -4.64
N ALA A 36 -9.14 2.71 -5.32
CA ALA A 36 -8.36 1.47 -5.32
C ALA A 36 -7.15 1.49 -6.26
N LYS A 37 -6.94 2.54 -7.07
CA LYS A 37 -5.78 2.68 -7.96
C LYS A 37 -4.77 3.68 -7.41
N LEU A 38 -3.49 3.43 -7.69
CA LEU A 38 -2.41 4.37 -7.40
C LEU A 38 -2.59 5.63 -8.24
N THR A 39 -2.49 6.80 -7.60
CA THR A 39 -2.36 8.09 -8.28
C THR A 39 -0.96 8.22 -8.90
N PRO A 40 -0.75 9.14 -9.87
CA PRO A 40 0.59 9.37 -10.42
C PRO A 40 1.64 9.71 -9.36
N ASP A 41 1.33 10.58 -8.39
CA ASP A 41 2.23 10.90 -7.27
C ASP A 41 2.56 9.66 -6.41
N GLU A 42 1.54 8.84 -6.12
CA GLU A 42 1.76 7.57 -5.41
C GLU A 42 2.67 6.63 -6.20
N LEU A 43 2.52 6.57 -7.52
CA LEU A 43 3.35 5.75 -8.40
C LEU A 43 4.81 6.22 -8.35
N ASP A 44 5.05 7.52 -8.54
CA ASP A 44 6.40 8.10 -8.51
C ASP A 44 7.07 7.83 -7.15
N ARG A 45 6.36 8.08 -6.05
CA ARG A 45 6.87 7.85 -4.70
C ARG A 45 7.12 6.37 -4.39
N LEU A 46 6.28 5.48 -4.89
CA LEU A 46 6.37 4.05 -4.63
C LEU A 46 7.49 3.39 -5.45
N TYR A 47 7.67 3.77 -6.72
CA TYR A 47 8.62 3.13 -7.63
C TYR A 47 9.97 3.84 -7.69
N GLU A 48 10.03 5.15 -7.45
CA GLU A 48 11.24 5.96 -7.63
C GLU A 48 11.58 6.91 -6.46
N GLY A 49 10.63 7.13 -5.55
CA GLY A 49 10.77 8.07 -4.44
C GLY A 49 11.05 7.42 -3.08
N ASP A 50 10.49 8.07 -2.04
CA ASP A 50 10.78 7.82 -0.62
C ASP A 50 9.87 6.78 0.03
N GLY A 51 9.09 6.08 -0.79
CA GLY A 51 7.99 5.24 -0.34
C GLY A 51 6.76 6.02 0.11
N LEU A 52 5.71 5.26 0.42
CA LEU A 52 4.43 5.76 0.89
C LEU A 52 4.21 5.35 2.34
N GLU A 53 3.78 6.31 3.16
CA GLU A 53 3.22 6.02 4.47
C GLU A 53 1.77 5.59 4.27
N VAL A 54 1.49 4.32 4.51
CA VAL A 54 0.14 3.74 4.44
C VAL A 54 -0.16 3.06 5.76
N GLY A 55 -1.43 3.00 6.12
CA GLY A 55 -1.84 2.16 7.24
C GLY A 55 -1.52 0.71 6.93
N PHE A 56 -1.03 -0.03 7.92
CA PHE A 56 -0.88 -1.48 7.78
C PHE A 56 -2.22 -2.13 7.39
N ASP A 57 -3.30 -1.55 7.91
CA ASP A 57 -4.59 -1.24 7.28
C ASP A 57 -4.95 -1.60 5.84
N GLU A 58 -4.13 -1.06 4.98
CA GLU A 58 -4.39 -0.88 3.57
C GLU A 58 -3.57 -1.87 2.75
N ILE A 59 -2.71 -2.63 3.44
CA ILE A 59 -1.85 -3.66 2.89
C ILE A 59 -2.61 -4.98 2.98
N ASN A 60 -2.88 -5.57 1.83
CA ASN A 60 -3.47 -6.89 1.68
C ASN A 60 -2.36 -7.94 1.59
N ILE A 61 -2.70 -9.17 1.96
CA ILE A 61 -1.81 -10.33 1.81
C ILE A 61 -2.34 -11.10 0.60
N HIS A 62 -1.49 -11.33 -0.39
CA HIS A 62 -1.83 -12.17 -1.55
C HIS A 62 -1.77 -13.65 -1.17
N ASP A 63 -2.37 -14.51 -2.00
CA ASP A 63 -2.43 -15.96 -1.74
C ASP A 63 -1.05 -16.62 -1.67
N ASP A 64 -0.06 -16.02 -2.34
CA ASP A 64 1.35 -16.42 -2.27
C ASP A 64 2.10 -15.89 -1.01
N GLY A 65 1.39 -15.21 -0.11
CA GLY A 65 1.92 -14.64 1.14
C GLY A 65 2.58 -13.26 1.02
N THR A 66 2.71 -12.71 -0.20
CA THR A 66 3.31 -11.39 -0.43
C THR A 66 2.38 -10.23 -0.07
N LEU A 67 2.95 -9.03 0.05
CA LEU A 67 2.25 -7.83 0.49
C LEU A 67 1.80 -6.98 -0.71
N ILE A 68 0.52 -6.60 -0.73
CA ILE A 68 -0.13 -5.89 -1.83
C ILE A 68 -0.74 -4.58 -1.34
N TYR A 69 -0.51 -3.49 -2.07
CA TYR A 69 -1.20 -2.22 -1.91
C TYR A 69 -1.73 -1.75 -3.26
N LYS A 70 -3.04 -1.51 -3.38
CA LYS A 70 -3.70 -1.01 -4.61
C LYS A 70 -3.29 -1.77 -5.89
N ASN A 71 -3.34 -3.11 -5.83
CA ASN A 71 -2.92 -4.04 -6.90
C ASN A 71 -1.43 -4.04 -7.27
N ALA A 72 -0.60 -3.33 -6.52
CA ALA A 72 0.84 -3.39 -6.63
C ALA A 72 1.44 -4.21 -5.48
N ARG A 73 2.37 -5.10 -5.81
CA ARG A 73 3.18 -5.81 -4.82
C ARG A 73 4.23 -4.86 -4.25
N VAL A 74 4.35 -4.82 -2.94
CA VAL A 74 5.15 -3.83 -2.21
C VAL A 74 6.05 -4.46 -1.16
N LEU A 75 7.11 -3.73 -0.83
CA LEU A 75 8.07 -4.00 0.24
C LEU A 75 7.76 -3.09 1.42
N LEU A 76 7.89 -3.58 2.65
CA LEU A 76 7.74 -2.76 3.87
C LEU A 76 9.07 -2.54 4.54
N TYR A 77 9.38 -1.30 4.92
CA TYR A 77 10.61 -0.98 5.66
C TYR A 77 10.38 0.15 6.67
N ILE A 78 11.26 0.27 7.66
CA ILE A 78 11.23 1.36 8.64
C ILE A 78 12.17 2.47 8.15
N ARG A 79 11.64 3.67 7.93
CA ARG A 79 12.43 4.85 7.50
C ARG A 79 13.23 5.46 8.64
N ASP A 80 12.62 5.58 9.82
CA ASP A 80 13.18 6.36 10.93
C ASP A 80 13.94 5.45 11.91
N VAL A 81 15.25 5.67 12.01
CA VAL A 81 16.21 4.85 12.78
C VAL A 81 17.03 5.71 13.71
N HIS A 82 17.38 5.17 14.89
CA HIS A 82 18.19 5.88 15.87
C HIS A 82 19.63 5.38 15.84
N GLN A 83 20.56 6.32 15.80
CA GLN A 83 21.98 6.06 15.97
C GLN A 83 22.32 6.02 17.46
N TYR A 84 22.89 4.90 17.91
CA TYR A 84 23.41 4.76 19.27
C TYR A 84 24.94 4.68 19.19
N GLN A 85 25.64 5.59 19.89
CA GLN A 85 27.09 5.76 19.77
C GLN A 85 27.51 5.98 18.29
N GLU A 86 28.46 5.20 17.78
CA GLU A 86 28.93 5.29 16.39
C GLU A 86 28.24 4.29 15.44
N GLN A 87 27.32 3.46 15.95
CA GLN A 87 26.67 2.42 15.14
C GLN A 87 25.20 2.73 14.89
N VAL A 88 24.78 2.54 13.64
CA VAL A 88 23.37 2.56 13.23
C VAL A 88 22.96 1.12 12.98
N SER A 89 22.01 0.62 13.77
CA SER A 89 21.39 -0.67 13.48
C SER A 89 20.43 -0.48 12.30
N LEU A 90 20.83 -0.98 11.13
CA LEU A 90 20.00 -0.88 9.94
C LEU A 90 18.81 -1.84 10.03
N PRO A 91 17.60 -1.37 9.69
CA PRO A 91 16.41 -2.20 9.68
C PRO A 91 16.46 -3.20 8.53
N LYS A 92 15.60 -4.21 8.62
CA LYS A 92 15.34 -5.12 7.51
C LYS A 92 14.07 -4.67 6.79
N TYR A 93 13.96 -4.96 5.51
CA TYR A 93 12.70 -4.81 4.78
C TYR A 93 11.99 -6.16 4.62
N HIS A 94 10.69 -6.09 4.39
CA HIS A 94 9.78 -7.24 4.41
C HIS A 94 9.05 -7.35 3.07
N LEU A 95 8.88 -8.60 2.61
CA LEU A 95 8.24 -8.94 1.33
C LEU A 95 6.84 -9.55 1.51
N ALA A 96 6.62 -10.14 2.69
CA ALA A 96 5.55 -11.08 2.98
C ALA A 96 5.04 -10.90 4.41
N HIS A 97 3.84 -11.40 4.69
CA HIS A 97 3.25 -11.39 6.04
C HIS A 97 3.96 -12.39 6.97
N CYS A 98 5.17 -12.04 7.39
CA CYS A 98 6.01 -12.89 8.21
C CYS A 98 5.73 -12.70 9.72
N PRO A 99 6.20 -13.64 10.57
CA PRO A 99 6.00 -13.57 12.02
C PRO A 99 6.45 -12.25 12.67
N VAL A 100 7.48 -11.59 12.13
CA VAL A 100 7.95 -10.29 12.64
C VAL A 100 6.91 -9.20 12.40
N LEU A 101 6.32 -9.13 11.20
CA LEU A 101 5.27 -8.14 10.91
C LEU A 101 4.01 -8.41 11.73
N LYS A 102 3.65 -9.68 11.91
CA LYS A 102 2.54 -10.08 12.79
C LYS A 102 2.75 -9.56 14.22
N ASN A 103 3.90 -9.85 14.81
CA ASN A 103 4.25 -9.36 16.15
C ASN A 103 4.25 -7.82 16.22
N MET A 104 4.83 -7.13 15.23
CA MET A 104 4.85 -5.67 15.18
C MET A 104 3.44 -5.05 15.10
N SER A 105 2.51 -5.72 14.43
CA SER A 105 1.09 -5.32 14.39
C SER A 105 0.40 -5.53 15.75
N GLU A 106 0.60 -6.69 16.38
CA GLU A 106 0.03 -7.05 17.67
C GLU A 106 0.42 -6.04 18.77
N ILE A 107 1.72 -5.70 18.85
CA ILE A 107 2.25 -4.73 19.81
C ILE A 107 2.02 -3.25 19.41
N GLY A 108 1.30 -2.98 18.31
CA GLY A 108 0.90 -1.62 17.91
C GLY A 108 2.01 -0.76 17.29
N ARG A 109 3.08 -1.37 16.77
CA ARG A 109 4.24 -0.70 16.15
C ARG A 109 4.23 -0.74 14.62
N SER A 110 3.12 -1.13 14.01
CA SER A 110 2.95 -1.17 12.56
C SER A 110 3.02 0.20 11.87
N HIS A 111 2.70 1.28 12.60
CA HIS A 111 2.73 2.67 12.11
C HIS A 111 4.13 3.17 11.68
N ARG A 112 5.19 2.41 11.95
CA ARG A 112 6.58 2.77 11.61
C ARG A 112 7.00 2.38 10.20
N TYR A 113 6.17 1.59 9.52
CA TYR A 113 6.51 1.04 8.21
C TYR A 113 6.03 1.94 7.08
N LEU A 114 6.87 2.05 6.05
CA LEU A 114 6.54 2.61 4.75
C LEU A 114 6.52 1.48 3.72
N ILE A 115 5.75 1.68 2.65
CA ILE A 115 5.74 0.80 1.49
C ILE A 115 6.64 1.35 0.37
N SER A 116 7.28 0.46 -0.38
CA SER A 116 8.13 0.76 -1.54
C SER A 116 7.96 -0.35 -2.59
N ALA A 117 8.09 -0.03 -3.87
CA ALA A 117 8.18 -1.00 -4.97
C ALA A 117 9.46 -0.83 -5.80
N ARG A 118 10.48 -0.17 -5.23
CA ARG A 118 11.79 0.01 -5.85
C ARG A 118 12.48 -1.34 -6.07
N VAL A 119 13.14 -1.48 -7.22
CA VAL A 119 13.88 -2.71 -7.57
C VAL A 119 15.37 -2.63 -7.28
N ASP A 120 15.90 -1.42 -7.05
CA ASP A 120 17.32 -1.15 -6.86
C ASP A 120 17.86 -1.54 -5.47
N GLY A 121 16.98 -1.85 -4.51
CA GLY A 121 17.36 -2.17 -3.13
C GLY A 121 17.86 -0.98 -2.32
N ILE A 122 17.63 0.24 -2.80
CA ILE A 122 18.02 1.47 -2.12
C ILE A 122 16.81 2.03 -1.38
N PHE A 123 16.99 2.27 -0.09
CA PHE A 123 15.96 2.82 0.80
C PHE A 123 16.42 4.14 1.40
N ARG A 124 15.56 5.15 1.36
CA ARG A 124 15.82 6.41 2.05
C ARG A 124 15.51 6.25 3.54
N LEU A 125 16.48 6.53 4.40
CA LEU A 125 16.37 6.47 5.86
C LEU A 125 16.55 7.86 6.46
N ASN A 126 15.87 8.10 7.58
CA ASN A 126 16.15 9.22 8.47
C ASN A 126 16.87 8.70 9.71
N VAL A 127 18.13 9.08 9.87
CA VAL A 127 18.98 8.69 10.99
C VAL A 127 18.97 9.81 12.03
N PHE A 128 18.49 9.49 13.22
CA PHE A 128 18.41 10.40 14.35
C PHE A 128 19.60 10.20 15.31
N ARG A 129 20.31 11.27 15.63
CA ARG A 129 21.36 11.34 16.66
C ARG A 129 21.01 12.46 17.64
N GLY A 130 20.34 12.11 18.74
CA GLY A 130 19.64 13.10 19.57
C GLY A 130 18.59 13.83 18.72
N ASP A 131 18.60 15.16 18.76
CA ASP A 131 17.67 16.00 17.99
C ASP A 131 18.10 16.22 16.53
N ARG A 132 19.30 15.77 16.13
CA ARG A 132 19.78 15.94 14.76
C ARG A 132 19.29 14.79 13.90
N MET A 133 18.63 15.12 12.79
CA MET A 133 18.22 14.17 11.76
C MET A 133 19.11 14.32 10.53
N LYS A 134 19.60 13.19 10.00
CA LYS A 134 20.27 13.12 8.71
C LYS A 134 19.56 12.12 7.81
N THR A 135 19.16 12.56 6.62
CA THR A 135 18.60 11.68 5.59
C THR A 135 19.73 11.07 4.76
N GLN A 136 19.66 9.77 4.50
CA GLN A 136 20.62 9.07 3.66
C GLN A 136 19.98 7.89 2.94
N ASN A 137 20.49 7.57 1.75
CA ASN A 137 20.13 6.36 1.04
C ASN A 137 20.99 5.19 1.56
N GLN A 138 20.37 4.05 1.84
CA GLN A 138 21.04 2.85 2.30
C GLN A 138 20.52 1.60 1.62
N THR A 139 21.41 0.64 1.41
CA THR A 139 21.01 -0.73 1.09
C THR A 139 20.60 -1.43 2.38
N LEU A 140 19.42 -2.04 2.36
CA LEU A 140 18.92 -2.82 3.49
C LEU A 140 19.01 -4.30 3.17
N ASN A 141 19.04 -5.13 4.21
CA ASN A 141 18.94 -6.57 4.06
C ASN A 141 17.48 -7.02 4.15
N VAL A 142 17.12 -8.02 3.36
CA VAL A 142 15.80 -8.65 3.41
C VAL A 142 15.59 -9.37 4.75
N CYS A 143 14.35 -9.38 5.24
CA CYS A 143 13.98 -10.15 6.41
C CYS A 143 14.07 -11.65 6.12
N GLN A 144 14.94 -12.37 6.85
CA GLN A 144 15.07 -13.83 6.76
C GLN A 144 13.76 -14.57 7.03
N HIS A 145 12.89 -14.03 7.90
CA HIS A 145 11.57 -14.62 8.11
C HIS A 145 10.67 -14.47 6.88
N CYS A 146 10.79 -13.40 6.09
CA CYS A 146 10.08 -13.30 4.81
C CYS A 146 10.62 -14.32 3.80
N LEU A 147 11.95 -14.48 3.70
CA LEU A 147 12.55 -15.50 2.83
C LEU A 147 12.07 -16.90 3.21
N SER A 148 12.01 -17.21 4.51
CA SER A 148 11.52 -18.52 4.97
C SER A 148 10.02 -18.68 4.79
N THR A 149 9.21 -17.63 4.96
CA THR A 149 7.76 -17.69 4.74
C THR A 149 7.44 -17.98 3.28
N LEU A 150 8.22 -17.43 2.36
CA LEU A 150 8.06 -17.63 0.91
C LEU A 150 8.84 -18.84 0.37
N GLU A 151 9.64 -19.50 1.21
CA GLU A 151 10.68 -20.46 0.81
C GLU A 151 11.53 -19.96 -0.39
N PHE A 152 11.79 -18.65 -0.43
CA PHE A 152 12.32 -17.96 -1.60
C PHE A 152 13.70 -18.50 -1.98
N ASN A 153 13.84 -18.99 -3.21
CA ASN A 153 15.04 -19.65 -3.72
C ASN A 153 15.56 -20.76 -2.78
N GLY A 154 14.66 -21.51 -2.15
CA GLY A 154 15.01 -22.61 -1.24
C GLY A 154 15.45 -22.18 0.16
N PHE A 155 15.30 -20.91 0.54
CA PHE A 155 15.64 -20.46 1.88
C PHE A 155 14.75 -21.13 2.93
N LYS A 156 15.38 -21.74 3.94
CA LYS A 156 14.69 -22.33 5.10
C LYS A 156 15.35 -21.88 6.40
N ASN A 157 14.57 -21.73 7.46
CA ASN A 157 15.08 -21.32 8.77
C ASN A 157 16.07 -22.33 9.38
N ASN A 158 15.95 -23.62 9.03
CA ASN A 158 16.82 -24.69 9.53
C ASN A 158 18.19 -24.79 8.83
N LEU A 159 18.45 -23.98 7.79
CA LEU A 159 19.77 -23.85 7.18
C LEU A 159 20.79 -23.32 8.19
N THR A 160 22.07 -23.61 7.96
CA THR A 160 23.16 -23.08 8.78
C THR A 160 23.27 -21.57 8.64
N ARG A 161 23.92 -20.91 9.62
CA ARG A 161 24.11 -19.45 9.58
C ARG A 161 24.86 -18.97 8.32
N PRO A 162 25.95 -19.63 7.86
CA PRO A 162 26.61 -19.27 6.62
C PRO A 162 25.69 -19.36 5.39
N GLU A 163 24.93 -20.46 5.25
CA GLU A 163 23.98 -20.63 4.14
C GLU A 163 22.91 -19.53 4.14
N ARG A 164 22.28 -19.26 5.29
CA ARG A 164 21.30 -18.15 5.39
C ARG A 164 21.91 -16.80 5.02
N THR A 165 23.18 -16.58 5.35
CA THR A 165 23.89 -15.34 5.01
C THR A 165 24.11 -15.24 3.49
N LEU A 166 24.49 -16.34 2.83
CA LEU A 166 24.62 -16.39 1.37
C LEU A 166 23.29 -16.04 0.68
N HIS A 167 22.19 -16.63 1.12
CA HIS A 167 20.88 -16.32 0.55
C HIS A 167 20.47 -14.84 0.75
N VAL A 168 20.70 -14.28 1.93
CA VAL A 168 20.39 -12.85 2.19
C VAL A 168 21.24 -11.94 1.31
N ASN A 169 22.53 -12.24 1.15
CA ASN A 169 23.45 -11.43 0.34
C ASN A 169 23.17 -11.56 -1.17
N ALA A 170 22.69 -12.72 -1.62
CA ALA A 170 22.29 -12.95 -3.01
C ALA A 170 20.91 -12.38 -3.35
N PHE A 171 20.10 -12.02 -2.36
CA PHE A 171 18.77 -11.49 -2.58
C PHE A 171 18.82 -10.04 -3.09
N THR A 172 18.04 -9.76 -4.13
CA THR A 172 17.76 -8.40 -4.59
C THR A 172 16.25 -8.21 -4.79
N PRO A 173 15.72 -7.00 -4.59
CA PRO A 173 14.32 -6.72 -4.94
C PRO A 173 14.01 -6.97 -6.42
N ALA A 174 14.96 -6.71 -7.32
CA ALA A 174 14.81 -7.04 -8.74
C ALA A 174 14.48 -8.53 -8.95
N ASN A 175 15.29 -9.45 -8.41
CA ASN A 175 15.06 -10.89 -8.54
C ASN A 175 13.74 -11.34 -7.88
N PHE A 176 13.36 -10.69 -6.78
CA PHE A 176 12.05 -10.93 -6.18
C PHE A 176 10.91 -10.52 -7.11
N PHE A 177 10.97 -9.33 -7.70
CA PHE A 177 9.92 -8.85 -8.60
C PHE A 177 9.90 -9.51 -9.98
N GLU A 178 10.96 -10.22 -10.37
CA GLU A 178 10.95 -11.13 -11.53
C GLU A 178 10.08 -12.36 -11.27
N GLN A 179 10.17 -12.96 -10.06
CA GLN A 179 9.34 -14.11 -9.67
C GLN A 179 7.93 -13.69 -9.23
N TYR A 180 7.81 -12.51 -8.64
CA TYR A 180 6.58 -11.95 -8.10
C TYR A 180 6.30 -10.58 -8.73
N PRO A 181 5.65 -10.52 -9.91
CA PRO A 181 5.46 -9.28 -10.67
C PRO A 181 4.93 -8.10 -9.84
N ARG A 182 5.45 -6.89 -10.09
CA ARG A 182 5.04 -5.69 -9.32
C ARG A 182 3.55 -5.35 -9.48
N LEU A 183 2.97 -5.60 -10.64
CA LEU A 183 1.55 -5.39 -10.90
C LEU A 183 0.85 -6.75 -10.99
N LEU A 184 -0.28 -6.87 -10.31
CA LEU A 184 -1.16 -8.01 -10.47
C LEU A 184 -2.05 -7.76 -11.70
N ASP A 185 -1.87 -8.54 -12.75
CA ASP A 185 -2.68 -8.41 -13.97
C ASP A 185 -4.15 -8.68 -13.66
N GLY A 186 -5.04 -7.76 -14.07
CA GLY A 186 -6.47 -7.79 -13.77
C GLY A 186 -7.28 -8.90 -14.45
N THR A 187 -6.62 -9.93 -14.99
CA THR A 187 -7.24 -11.07 -15.67
C THR A 187 -7.00 -12.35 -14.87
N GLY A 188 -7.96 -12.72 -14.01
CA GLY A 188 -8.04 -14.07 -13.45
C GLY A 188 -7.94 -14.18 -11.93
N TYR A 189 -8.89 -13.62 -11.18
CA TYR A 189 -9.23 -14.19 -9.87
C TYR A 189 -10.30 -15.26 -10.08
N GLY A 190 -9.84 -16.46 -10.41
CA GLY A 190 -10.66 -17.66 -10.48
C GLY A 190 -9.94 -18.80 -9.78
N GLY A 191 -10.52 -19.30 -8.69
CA GLY A 191 -10.26 -20.63 -8.14
C GLY A 191 -9.19 -20.71 -7.06
N GLY A 192 -9.62 -20.58 -5.82
CA GLY A 192 -8.82 -20.91 -4.64
C GLY A 192 -9.55 -20.49 -3.38
N ASP A 193 -10.43 -21.35 -2.88
CA ASP A 193 -11.14 -21.16 -1.61
C ASP A 193 -10.12 -21.29 -0.46
N VAL A 194 -9.46 -20.18 -0.13
CA VAL A 194 -8.67 -20.02 1.09
C VAL A 194 -9.04 -18.67 1.68
N THR A 195 -9.81 -18.70 2.77
CA THR A 195 -10.18 -17.51 3.54
C THR A 195 -8.94 -16.69 3.91
N PRO A 196 -8.87 -15.40 3.55
CA PRO A 196 -7.74 -14.57 3.96
C PRO A 196 -7.78 -14.34 5.46
N ILE A 197 -6.64 -14.58 6.13
CA ILE A 197 -6.43 -14.12 7.50
C ILE A 197 -6.43 -12.58 7.44
N ASN A 198 -7.56 -11.97 7.80
CA ASN A 198 -7.71 -10.52 7.95
C ASN A 198 -7.57 -9.71 6.63
N ALA A 199 -8.09 -10.22 5.50
CA ALA A 199 -8.31 -9.39 4.31
C ALA A 199 -9.78 -8.92 4.23
N TYR A 200 -10.00 -7.85 3.49
CA TYR A 200 -11.35 -7.38 3.19
C TYR A 200 -12.08 -8.43 2.33
N PRO A 201 -13.37 -8.69 2.58
CA PRO A 201 -14.15 -9.56 1.70
C PRO A 201 -14.22 -8.94 0.29
N ALA A 202 -14.39 -9.79 -0.73
CA ALA A 202 -14.41 -9.35 -2.14
C ALA A 202 -15.45 -8.26 -2.42
N ASP A 203 -16.55 -8.22 -1.66
CA ASP A 203 -17.62 -7.23 -1.77
C ASP A 203 -17.46 -6.02 -0.82
N PHE A 204 -16.30 -5.85 -0.18
CA PHE A 204 -16.08 -4.79 0.80
C PHE A 204 -16.30 -3.39 0.22
N ALA A 205 -16.05 -3.16 -1.08
CA ALA A 205 -16.36 -1.89 -1.73
C ALA A 205 -17.86 -1.54 -1.62
N ARG A 206 -18.72 -2.55 -1.80
CA ARG A 206 -20.17 -2.43 -1.65
C ARG A 206 -20.55 -2.22 -0.18
N ILE A 207 -19.97 -3.01 0.74
CA ILE A 207 -20.20 -2.91 2.18
C ILE A 207 -19.81 -1.53 2.71
N SER A 208 -18.61 -1.05 2.35
CA SER A 208 -18.10 0.27 2.73
C SER A 208 -19.00 1.41 2.23
N THR A 209 -19.49 1.28 0.99
CA THR A 209 -20.44 2.25 0.43
C THR A 209 -21.78 2.22 1.16
N LEU A 210 -22.28 1.03 1.51
CA LEU A 210 -23.50 0.88 2.28
C LEU A 210 -23.37 1.49 3.68
N VAL A 211 -22.28 1.21 4.40
CA VAL A 211 -22.01 1.76 5.74
C VAL A 211 -21.98 3.29 5.70
N ARG A 212 -21.29 3.88 4.72
CA ARG A 212 -21.22 5.35 4.57
C ARG A 212 -22.55 5.97 4.17
N THR A 213 -23.30 5.31 3.28
CA THR A 213 -24.64 5.74 2.87
C THR A 213 -25.62 5.69 4.04
N VAL A 214 -25.63 4.60 4.82
CA VAL A 214 -26.44 4.45 6.03
C VAL A 214 -26.10 5.51 7.08
N ALA A 215 -24.81 5.87 7.19
CA ALA A 215 -24.36 6.95 8.06
C ALA A 215 -24.72 8.35 7.54
N GLY A 216 -25.43 8.46 6.41
CA GLY A 216 -25.74 9.74 5.76
C GLY A 216 -24.50 10.50 5.32
N TRP A 217 -23.40 9.78 5.05
CA TRP A 217 -22.08 10.34 4.79
C TRP A 217 -21.56 11.27 5.90
N ARG A 218 -21.99 11.05 7.15
CA ARG A 218 -21.55 11.81 8.31
C ARG A 218 -20.61 10.98 9.18
N CYS A 219 -19.63 11.65 9.78
CA CYS A 219 -18.77 11.02 10.77
C CYS A 219 -19.60 10.54 11.96
N GLN A 220 -19.50 9.26 12.30
CA GLN A 220 -20.26 8.66 13.40
C GLN A 220 -19.58 8.83 14.75
N GLU A 221 -18.36 9.39 14.83
CA GLU A 221 -17.78 9.77 16.12
C GLU A 221 -18.68 10.73 16.87
N ALA A 222 -18.84 10.48 18.17
CA ALA A 222 -19.82 11.17 19.01
C ALA A 222 -19.59 12.68 19.03
N THR A 223 -18.32 13.11 19.07
CA THR A 223 -17.90 14.50 19.20
C THR A 223 -17.65 15.23 17.89
N CYS A 224 -17.73 14.53 16.74
CA CYS A 224 -17.30 15.11 15.45
C CYS A 224 -18.48 15.45 14.54
N LYS A 225 -19.29 14.45 14.16
CA LYS A 225 -20.46 14.59 13.28
C LYS A 225 -20.25 15.36 11.97
N TYR A 226 -19.00 15.53 11.52
CA TYR A 226 -18.66 16.26 10.30
C TYR A 226 -19.35 15.66 9.08
N ASP A 227 -19.88 16.53 8.23
CA ASP A 227 -20.67 16.15 7.04
C ASP A 227 -19.77 16.01 5.81
N CYS A 228 -19.68 14.80 5.27
CA CYS A 228 -18.96 14.47 4.06
C CYS A 228 -19.90 14.10 2.89
N SER A 229 -21.18 14.50 2.95
CA SER A 229 -22.19 14.13 1.94
C SER A 229 -21.95 14.71 0.55
N SER A 230 -21.30 15.88 0.49
CA SER A 230 -20.85 16.48 -0.77
C SER A 230 -19.87 15.56 -1.50
N PRO A 231 -20.04 15.30 -2.82
CA PRO A 231 -19.18 14.38 -3.58
C PRO A 231 -17.67 14.62 -3.39
N ALA A 232 -17.23 15.88 -3.34
CA ALA A 232 -15.83 16.23 -3.14
C ALA A 232 -15.28 15.85 -1.76
N LEU A 233 -16.15 15.72 -0.75
CA LEU A 233 -15.79 15.41 0.63
C LEU A 233 -15.92 13.93 0.98
N ARG A 234 -16.66 13.15 0.18
CA ARG A 234 -16.90 11.72 0.41
C ARG A 234 -15.62 10.90 0.55
N GLN A 235 -14.56 11.31 -0.15
CA GLN A 235 -13.24 10.70 -0.06
C GLN A 235 -12.64 10.76 1.35
N TYR A 236 -13.02 11.73 2.19
CA TYR A 236 -12.48 11.89 3.55
C TYR A 236 -13.27 11.13 4.62
N LEU A 237 -14.29 10.34 4.24
CA LEU A 237 -15.05 9.48 5.14
C LEU A 237 -14.64 8.02 4.94
N HIS A 238 -14.01 7.46 5.97
CA HIS A 238 -13.43 6.12 6.01
C HIS A 238 -14.38 5.17 6.75
N VAL A 239 -14.18 3.87 6.58
CA VAL A 239 -14.87 2.83 7.36
C VAL A 239 -13.84 2.15 8.26
N HIS A 240 -14.05 2.23 9.56
CA HIS A 240 -13.16 1.68 10.58
C HIS A 240 -13.74 0.38 11.14
N HIS A 241 -12.90 -0.66 11.24
CA HIS A 241 -13.22 -1.94 11.89
C HIS A 241 -12.90 -1.84 13.37
N LEU A 242 -13.93 -1.87 14.23
CA LEU A 242 -13.79 -1.67 15.67
C LEU A 242 -12.90 -2.72 16.35
N ASN A 243 -12.98 -3.98 15.88
CA ASN A 243 -12.15 -5.07 16.39
C ASN A 243 -10.80 -5.24 15.65
N GLY A 244 -10.52 -4.41 14.63
CA GLY A 244 -9.30 -4.51 13.81
C GLY A 244 -9.24 -5.74 12.87
N ASN A 245 -10.31 -6.53 12.79
CA ASN A 245 -10.45 -7.66 11.88
C ASN A 245 -11.28 -7.26 10.64
N ARG A 246 -10.62 -7.13 9.50
CA ARG A 246 -11.14 -6.76 8.17
C ARG A 246 -12.02 -7.82 7.53
N ALA A 247 -11.85 -9.09 7.92
CA ALA A 247 -12.74 -10.15 7.50
C ALA A 247 -14.11 -10.04 8.19
N ASP A 248 -14.17 -9.42 9.36
CA ASP A 248 -15.42 -9.17 10.08
C ASP A 248 -16.08 -7.89 9.59
N SER A 249 -16.79 -8.00 8.46
CA SER A 249 -17.61 -6.92 7.91
C SER A 249 -19.03 -6.86 8.52
N GLY A 250 -19.23 -7.45 9.70
CA GLY A 250 -20.48 -7.34 10.44
C GLY A 250 -20.82 -5.87 10.70
N ARG A 251 -22.07 -5.47 10.45
CA ARG A 251 -22.49 -4.05 10.56
C ARG A 251 -22.22 -3.42 11.93
N LYS A 252 -22.19 -4.22 13.00
CA LYS A 252 -21.87 -3.77 14.37
C LYS A 252 -20.37 -3.50 14.56
N ASN A 253 -19.52 -4.08 13.72
CA ASN A 253 -18.06 -3.92 13.75
C ASN A 253 -17.57 -2.76 12.88
N LEU A 254 -18.43 -2.18 12.03
CA LEU A 254 -18.06 -1.12 11.09
C LEU A 254 -18.58 0.24 11.55
N LYS A 255 -17.72 1.26 11.48
CA LYS A 255 -18.06 2.65 11.81
C LYS A 255 -17.56 3.60 10.74
N ALA A 256 -18.43 4.48 10.23
CA ALA A 256 -18.03 5.54 9.32
C ALA A 256 -17.39 6.70 10.11
N VAL A 257 -16.12 7.02 9.85
CA VAL A 257 -15.36 8.05 10.57
C VAL A 257 -14.65 8.97 9.58
N CYS A 258 -14.60 10.28 9.85
CA CYS A 258 -13.78 11.17 9.00
C CYS A 258 -12.30 10.85 9.21
N VAL A 259 -11.46 11.19 8.24
CA VAL A 259 -10.01 10.92 8.28
C VAL A 259 -9.34 11.47 9.54
N GLU A 260 -9.83 12.60 10.09
CA GLU A 260 -9.32 13.14 11.36
C GLU A 260 -9.65 12.24 12.56
N CYS A 261 -10.91 11.80 12.66
CA CYS A 261 -11.35 10.90 13.72
C CYS A 261 -10.74 9.51 13.57
N HIS A 262 -10.53 9.06 12.34
CA HIS A 262 -9.82 7.82 12.05
C HIS A 262 -8.39 7.89 12.58
N ALA A 263 -7.69 8.98 12.33
CA ALA A 263 -6.33 9.20 12.82
C ALA A 263 -6.20 9.25 14.35
N LYS A 264 -7.32 9.44 15.07
CA LYS A 264 -7.38 9.43 16.53
C LYS A 264 -7.71 8.04 17.11
N GLN A 265 -8.10 7.08 16.28
CA GLN A 265 -8.35 5.71 16.74
C GLN A 265 -7.04 5.05 17.20
N PRO A 266 -7.10 4.12 18.18
CA PRO A 266 -5.92 3.39 18.65
C PRO A 266 -5.15 2.76 17.48
N LYS A 267 -3.82 2.91 17.46
CA LYS A 267 -2.93 2.41 16.38
C LYS A 267 -3.07 3.11 15.01
N HIS A 268 -3.86 4.18 14.87
CA HIS A 268 -4.07 4.90 13.61
C HIS A 268 -3.47 6.32 13.55
N SER A 269 -2.54 6.67 14.44
CA SER A 269 -1.90 7.99 14.48
C SER A 269 -1.12 8.36 13.21
N HIS A 270 -0.66 7.37 12.43
CA HIS A 270 0.06 7.56 11.16
C HIS A 270 -0.79 8.22 10.07
N VAL A 271 -2.13 8.07 10.14
CA VAL A 271 -3.04 8.69 9.17
C VAL A 271 -2.82 10.22 9.10
N LYS A 272 -2.34 10.84 10.19
CA LYS A 272 -1.99 12.27 10.26
C LYS A 272 -0.95 12.71 9.24
N ASN A 273 -0.09 11.81 8.77
CA ASN A 273 0.99 12.12 7.83
C ASN A 273 0.57 11.97 6.36
N THR A 274 -0.65 11.49 6.09
CA THR A 274 -1.12 11.26 4.73
C THR A 274 -1.51 12.58 4.04
N PRO A 275 -1.28 12.71 2.71
CA PRO A 275 -1.74 13.88 1.94
C PRO A 275 -3.26 14.10 2.08
N GLN A 276 -4.02 13.01 2.21
CA GLN A 276 -5.47 13.04 2.40
C GLN A 276 -5.87 13.67 3.73
N TYR A 277 -5.21 13.31 4.84
CA TYR A 277 -5.43 13.95 6.13
C TYR A 277 -5.06 15.43 6.06
N GLN A 278 -3.92 15.77 5.48
CA GLN A 278 -3.49 17.16 5.34
C GLN A 278 -4.51 17.97 4.53
N ALA A 279 -4.94 17.47 3.37
CA ALA A 279 -5.99 18.10 2.57
C ALA A 279 -7.30 18.28 3.34
N PHE A 280 -7.73 17.28 4.10
CA PHE A 280 -8.93 17.38 4.93
C PHE A 280 -8.81 18.44 6.01
N MET A 281 -7.65 18.55 6.68
CA MET A 281 -7.42 19.57 7.70
C MET A 281 -7.49 20.99 7.11
N ARG A 282 -6.97 21.18 5.89
CA ARG A 282 -7.10 22.46 5.16
C ARG A 282 -8.55 22.80 4.84
N ILE A 283 -9.31 21.82 4.34
CA ILE A 283 -10.75 21.99 4.04
C ILE A 283 -11.56 22.30 5.30
N ARG A 284 -11.31 21.57 6.38
CA ARG A 284 -12.11 21.65 7.61
C ARG A 284 -11.83 22.91 8.44
N TYR A 285 -10.58 23.37 8.45
CA TYR A 285 -10.15 24.45 9.35
C TYR A 285 -9.50 25.65 8.65
N GLY A 286 -9.37 25.65 7.33
CA GLY A 286 -8.78 26.75 6.56
C GLY A 286 -7.30 27.02 6.86
N ARG A 287 -6.58 26.03 7.37
CA ARG A 287 -5.12 26.11 7.61
C ARG A 287 -4.33 25.61 6.41
#